data_AF-A0A9X7T5Z8-F1
#
_entry.id   AF-A0A9X7T5Z8-F1
#
_cell.length_a   1.000
_cell.length_b   1.000
_cell.length_c   1.000
_cell.angle_alpha   90.00
_cell.angle_beta   90.00
_cell.angle_gamma   90.00
#
_symmetry.space_group_name_H-M   'P 1'
#
loop_
_entity.id
_entity.type
_entity.pdbx_description
1 polymer ?
#
loop_
_entity_poly.entity_id
_entity_poly.type
_entity_poly.pdbx_seq_one_letter_code
_entity_poly.pdbx_strand_id
1 'polypeptide(L)'
;MTNQQQKIEVIRQMLQEKVRERDLLKDKLEAIQIEIKQIDISINAFQNELEKFTGDKVIVRQVPLRGAEIRDAAIEALRRLGRKTHYMEVKEEIEKYQTINGVNEKSKADSVWNQLNKSEQADKLGCGEFQFKTEK
;
A
#
# COMPACT_ATOMS: atom_id res chain seq x y z
N MET A 1 -24.66 45.41 -22.92
CA MET A 1 -23.27 44.96 -22.60
C MET A 1 -23.10 44.45 -21.16
N THR A 2 -24.17 44.13 -20.41
CA THR A 2 -24.11 43.88 -18.95
C THR A 2 -24.04 42.39 -18.55
N ASN A 3 -24.45 41.45 -19.41
CA ASN A 3 -24.51 40.02 -19.09
C ASN A 3 -23.12 39.35 -19.06
N GLN A 4 -22.21 39.77 -19.92
CA GLN A 4 -20.90 39.11 -20.08
C GLN A 4 -19.91 39.49 -18.97
N GLN A 5 -19.92 40.75 -18.51
CA GLN A 5 -19.11 41.19 -17.37
C GLN A 5 -19.56 40.54 -16.05
N GLN A 6 -20.87 40.41 -15.83
CA GLN A 6 -21.40 39.69 -14.66
C GLN A 6 -20.98 38.21 -14.65
N LYS A 7 -21.01 37.53 -15.81
CA LYS A 7 -20.53 36.14 -15.91
C LYS A 7 -19.04 36.00 -15.59
N ILE A 8 -18.21 36.94 -16.06
CA ILE A 8 -16.77 36.95 -15.74
C ILE A 8 -16.55 37.12 -14.23
N GLU A 9 -17.31 38.00 -13.59
CA GLU A 9 -17.23 38.24 -12.14
C GLU A 9 -17.57 36.98 -11.33
N VAL A 10 -18.65 36.28 -11.71
CA VAL A 10 -19.04 35.00 -11.08
C VAL A 10 -17.95 33.94 -11.25
N ILE A 11 -17.39 33.79 -12.45
CA ILE A 11 -16.31 32.83 -12.70
C ILE A 11 -15.07 33.17 -11.87
N ARG A 12 -14.73 34.46 -11.71
CA ARG A 12 -13.62 34.89 -10.83
C ARG A 12 -13.86 34.53 -9.37
N GLN A 13 -15.08 34.73 -8.87
CA GLN A 13 -15.45 34.34 -7.50
C GLN A 13 -15.36 32.83 -7.30
N MET A 14 -15.90 32.03 -8.21
CA MET A 14 -15.79 30.56 -8.16
C MET A 14 -14.33 30.09 -8.21
N LEU A 15 -13.50 30.72 -9.04
CA LEU A 15 -12.07 30.40 -9.11
C LEU A 15 -11.36 30.69 -7.79
N GLN A 16 -11.65 31.83 -7.17
CA GLN A 16 -11.09 32.19 -5.86
C GLN A 16 -11.53 31.20 -4.76
N GLU A 17 -12.79 30.78 -4.78
CA GLU A 17 -13.31 29.76 -3.87
C GLU A 17 -12.56 28.43 -4.04
N LYS A 18 -12.37 27.96 -5.28
CA LYS A 18 -11.61 26.73 -5.56
C LYS A 18 -10.13 26.83 -5.21
N VAL A 19 -9.50 28.00 -5.38
CA VAL A 19 -8.14 28.24 -4.91
C VAL A 19 -8.08 28.11 -3.39
N ARG A 20 -9.02 28.72 -2.65
CA ARG A 20 -9.10 28.61 -1.19
C ARG A 20 -9.33 27.17 -0.73
N GLU A 21 -10.26 26.44 -1.34
CA GLU A 21 -10.49 25.02 -1.04
C GLU A 21 -9.22 24.18 -1.24
N ARG A 22 -8.50 24.40 -2.34
CA ARG A 22 -7.24 23.72 -2.61
C ARG A 22 -6.20 24.00 -1.54
N ASP A 23 -6.03 25.25 -1.14
CA ASP A 23 -5.01 25.63 -0.17
C ASP A 23 -5.35 25.08 1.22
N LEU A 24 -6.64 25.08 1.62
CA LEU A 24 -7.10 24.38 2.83
C LEU A 24 -6.82 22.87 2.80
N LEU A 25 -6.98 22.22 1.64
CA LEU A 25 -6.64 20.80 1.49
C LEU A 25 -5.13 20.56 1.58
N LYS A 26 -4.29 21.47 1.07
CA LYS A 26 -2.84 21.37 1.21
C LYS A 26 -2.41 21.45 2.67
N ASP A 27 -2.96 22.40 3.43
CA ASP A 27 -2.63 22.56 4.85
C ASP A 27 -3.03 21.31 5.65
N LYS A 28 -4.21 20.74 5.36
CA LYS A 28 -4.66 19.47 5.97
C LYS A 28 -3.73 18.30 5.63
N LEU A 29 -3.28 18.21 4.37
CA LEU A 29 -2.35 17.17 3.95
C LEU A 29 -1.00 17.29 4.66
N GLU A 30 -0.50 18.52 4.83
CA GLU A 30 0.74 18.76 5.58
C GLU A 30 0.60 18.33 7.04
N ALA A 31 -0.50 18.66 7.71
CA ALA A 31 -0.78 18.22 9.07
C ALA A 31 -0.82 16.68 9.20
N ILE A 32 -1.53 16.00 8.29
CA ILE A 32 -1.59 14.52 8.26
C ILE A 32 -0.19 13.93 8.07
N GLN A 33 0.64 14.52 7.19
CA GLN A 33 2.01 14.05 6.98
C GLN A 33 2.89 14.21 8.22
N ILE A 34 2.71 15.29 8.99
CA ILE A 34 3.42 15.50 10.26
C ILE A 34 3.01 14.42 11.28
N GLU A 35 1.71 14.15 11.41
CA GLU A 35 1.19 13.12 12.33
C GLU A 35 1.71 11.73 11.97
N ILE A 36 1.71 11.35 10.68
CA ILE A 36 2.28 10.08 10.21
C ILE A 36 3.75 9.96 10.62
N LYS A 37 4.56 11.01 10.43
CA LYS A 37 5.96 11.01 10.84
C LYS A 37 6.14 10.80 12.35
N GLN A 38 5.28 11.42 13.17
CA GLN A 38 5.32 11.22 14.62
C GLN A 38 5.00 9.77 14.99
N ILE A 39 3.98 9.19 14.36
CA ILE A 39 3.61 7.78 14.53
C ILE A 39 4.76 6.86 14.13
N ASP A 40 5.40 7.10 12.98
CA ASP A 40 6.54 6.30 12.52
C ASP A 40 7.71 6.35 13.51
N ILE A 41 8.00 7.52 14.09
CA ILE A 41 9.01 7.67 15.14
C ILE A 41 8.63 6.83 16.36
N SER A 42 7.37 6.88 16.80
CA SER A 42 6.88 6.08 17.93
C SER A 42 6.98 4.58 17.65
N ILE A 43 6.58 4.12 16.46
CA ILE A 43 6.70 2.71 16.04
C ILE A 43 8.15 2.26 16.11
N ASN A 44 9.09 3.05 15.56
CA ASN A 44 10.51 2.73 15.61
C ASN A 44 11.04 2.68 17.05
N ALA A 45 10.59 3.59 17.93
CA ALA A 45 10.96 3.56 19.34
C ALA A 45 10.49 2.27 20.03
N PHE A 46 9.23 1.88 19.82
CA PHE A 46 8.69 0.64 20.38
C PHE A 46 9.38 -0.61 19.83
N GLN A 47 9.72 -0.65 18.54
CA GLN A 47 10.50 -1.75 17.95
C GLN A 47 11.86 -1.89 18.62
N ASN A 48 12.58 -0.78 18.79
CA ASN A 48 13.88 -0.78 19.44
C ASN A 48 13.78 -1.23 20.90
N GLU A 49 12.72 -0.88 21.61
CA GLU A 49 12.48 -1.39 22.96
C GLU A 49 12.17 -2.89 22.96
N LEU A 50 11.30 -3.37 22.08
CA LEU A 50 10.99 -4.79 21.94
C LEU A 50 12.22 -5.63 21.58
N GLU A 51 13.09 -5.15 20.69
CA GLU A 51 14.36 -5.80 20.35
C GLU A 51 15.27 -5.93 21.58
N LYS A 52 15.34 -4.90 22.44
CA LYS A 52 16.10 -4.97 23.70
C LYS A 52 15.55 -6.03 24.66
N PHE A 53 14.24 -6.25 24.70
CA PHE A 53 13.62 -7.23 25.59
C PHE A 53 13.68 -8.66 25.06
N THR A 54 13.60 -8.85 23.74
CA THR A 54 13.48 -10.17 23.11
C THR A 54 14.80 -10.68 22.53
N GLY A 55 15.76 -9.81 22.23
CA GLY A 55 16.98 -10.15 21.50
C GLY A 55 16.77 -10.36 20.00
N ASP A 56 15.53 -10.32 19.53
CA ASP A 56 15.14 -10.50 18.14
C ASP A 56 14.79 -9.16 17.49
N LYS A 57 15.26 -8.94 16.24
CA LYS A 57 14.89 -7.78 15.44
C LYS A 57 13.40 -7.83 15.07
N VAL A 58 12.57 -7.07 15.78
CA VAL A 58 11.16 -6.89 15.43
C VAL A 58 11.06 -5.83 14.34
N ILE A 59 10.95 -6.25 13.07
CA ILE A 59 10.74 -5.34 11.94
C ILE A 59 9.23 -5.20 11.68
N VAL A 60 8.57 -4.18 12.26
CA VAL A 60 7.23 -3.77 11.80
C VAL A 60 7.41 -2.76 10.67
N ARG A 61 7.73 -3.25 9.46
CA ARG A 61 7.75 -2.39 8.27
C ARG A 61 6.39 -2.40 7.61
N GLN A 62 5.53 -1.44 7.96
CA GLN A 62 4.32 -1.12 7.19
C GLN A 62 4.62 -0.27 5.94
N VAL A 63 5.76 -0.50 5.27
CA VAL A 63 6.05 0.19 4.01
C VAL A 63 5.06 -0.32 2.96
N PRO A 64 4.27 0.57 2.30
CA PRO A 64 3.34 0.14 1.27
C PRO A 64 4.10 -0.47 0.09
N LEU A 65 3.89 -1.75 -0.17
CA LEU A 65 4.56 -2.46 -1.24
C LEU A 65 4.09 -1.95 -2.60
N ARG A 66 5.03 -1.80 -3.54
CA ARG A 66 4.77 -1.42 -4.94
C ARG A 66 5.46 -2.36 -5.91
N GLY A 67 4.72 -2.73 -6.96
CA GLY A 67 5.31 -3.38 -8.14
C GLY A 67 6.13 -4.63 -7.80
N ALA A 68 7.46 -4.54 -7.94
CA ALA A 68 8.39 -5.63 -7.67
C ALA A 68 8.39 -6.08 -6.20
N GLU A 69 8.20 -5.15 -5.24
CA GLU A 69 8.17 -5.49 -3.81
C GLU A 69 7.00 -6.41 -3.45
N ILE A 70 5.87 -6.25 -4.14
CA ILE A 70 4.71 -7.16 -4.00
C ILE A 70 5.07 -8.56 -4.49
N ARG A 71 5.93 -8.69 -5.51
CA ARG A 71 6.38 -9.99 -6.02
C ARG A 71 7.21 -10.71 -4.98
N ASP A 72 8.21 -10.05 -4.43
CA ASP A 72 9.12 -10.64 -3.45
C ASP A 72 8.34 -11.08 -2.21
N ALA A 73 7.46 -10.21 -1.70
CA ALA A 73 6.57 -10.53 -0.59
C ALA A 73 5.60 -11.69 -0.91
N ALA A 74 5.04 -11.75 -2.12
CA ALA A 74 4.13 -12.82 -2.52
C ALA A 74 4.84 -14.17 -2.65
N ILE A 75 6.08 -14.18 -3.13
CA ILE A 75 6.91 -15.39 -3.19
C ILE A 75 7.29 -15.86 -1.79
N GLU A 76 7.66 -14.94 -0.91
CA GLU A 76 7.97 -15.28 0.47
C GLU A 76 6.74 -15.81 1.22
N ALA A 77 5.57 -15.19 1.02
CA ALA A 77 4.30 -15.66 1.55
C ALA A 77 3.94 -17.08 1.03
N LEU A 78 4.09 -17.33 -0.27
CA LEU A 78 3.90 -18.68 -0.83
C LEU A 78 4.86 -19.71 -0.23
N ARG A 79 6.13 -19.32 -0.02
CA ARG A 79 7.12 -20.19 0.61
C ARG A 79 6.76 -20.53 2.05
N ARG A 80 6.28 -19.56 2.83
CA ARG A 80 5.84 -19.76 4.23
C ARG A 80 4.60 -20.65 4.32
N LEU A 81 3.64 -20.48 3.41
CA LEU A 81 2.43 -21.28 3.40
C LEU A 81 2.71 -22.73 3.00
N GLY A 82 3.74 -22.99 2.20
CA GLY A 82 4.28 -24.33 1.92
C GLY A 82 3.32 -25.27 1.18
N ARG A 83 2.16 -24.77 0.75
CA ARG A 83 1.08 -25.53 0.13
C ARG A 83 0.56 -24.81 -1.11
N LYS A 84 -0.29 -25.51 -1.86
CA LYS A 84 -1.11 -24.90 -2.92
C LYS A 84 -2.00 -23.83 -2.30
N THR A 85 -1.88 -22.61 -2.79
CA THR A 85 -2.46 -21.44 -2.13
C THR A 85 -3.11 -20.52 -3.15
N HIS A 86 -4.32 -20.08 -2.88
CA HIS A 86 -5.01 -19.08 -3.70
C HIS A 86 -4.38 -17.69 -3.54
N TYR A 87 -4.28 -16.89 -4.61
CA TYR A 87 -3.64 -15.57 -4.54
C TYR A 87 -4.26 -14.61 -3.51
N MET A 88 -5.53 -14.80 -3.14
CA MET A 88 -6.17 -14.06 -2.05
C MET A 88 -5.60 -14.44 -0.67
N GLU A 89 -5.32 -15.73 -0.42
CA GLU A 89 -4.65 -16.17 0.80
C GLU A 89 -3.21 -15.64 0.85
N VAL A 90 -2.52 -15.59 -0.30
CA VAL A 90 -1.19 -14.97 -0.39
C VAL A 90 -1.27 -13.48 -0.04
N LYS A 91 -2.28 -12.77 -0.56
CA LYS A 91 -2.54 -11.36 -0.23
C LYS A 91 -2.75 -11.17 1.27
N GLU A 92 -3.58 -12.00 1.90
CA GLU A 92 -3.82 -11.97 3.35
C GLU A 92 -2.55 -12.26 4.16
N GLU A 93 -1.73 -13.22 3.70
CA GLU A 93 -0.47 -13.56 4.36
C GLU A 93 0.54 -12.41 4.30
N ILE A 94 0.61 -11.69 3.17
CA ILE A 94 1.41 -10.46 3.06
C ILE A 94 0.87 -9.39 4.02
N GLU A 95 -0.45 -9.20 4.06
CA GLU A 95 -1.11 -8.16 4.88
C GLU A 95 -0.97 -8.37 6.39
N LYS A 96 -0.57 -9.57 6.86
CA LYS A 96 -0.18 -9.79 8.26
C LYS A 96 1.08 -9.00 8.66
N TYR A 97 1.93 -8.66 7.70
CA TYR A 97 3.25 -8.06 7.96
C TYR A 97 3.46 -6.72 7.24
N GLN A 98 2.82 -6.51 6.09
CA GLN A 98 3.11 -5.40 5.16
C GLN A 98 1.83 -4.89 4.50
N THR A 99 1.77 -3.62 4.15
CA THR A 99 0.59 -3.05 3.45
C THR A 99 0.77 -3.16 1.94
N ILE A 100 -0.19 -3.75 1.22
CA ILE A 100 -0.17 -3.74 -0.26
C ILE A 100 -0.82 -2.44 -0.74
N ASN A 101 -0.12 -1.67 -1.57
CA ASN A 101 -0.67 -0.45 -2.14
C ASN A 101 -1.77 -0.78 -3.19
N GLY A 102 -2.96 -0.20 -3.04
CA GLY A 102 -4.08 -0.43 -3.94
C GLY A 102 -5.30 0.41 -3.56
N VAL A 103 -6.16 0.72 -4.54
CA VAL A 103 -7.34 1.59 -4.35
C VAL A 103 -8.47 0.86 -3.60
N ASN A 104 -8.51 -0.47 -3.71
CA ASN A 104 -9.47 -1.34 -3.03
C ASN A 104 -8.93 -2.78 -2.92
N GLU A 105 -9.64 -3.63 -2.18
CA GLU A 105 -9.26 -5.04 -1.94
C GLU A 105 -9.06 -5.84 -3.22
N LYS A 106 -9.93 -5.62 -4.22
CA LYS A 106 -9.79 -6.27 -5.54
C LYS A 106 -8.48 -5.87 -6.22
N SER A 107 -8.15 -4.57 -6.24
CA SER A 107 -6.93 -4.04 -6.85
C SER A 107 -5.65 -4.55 -6.18
N LYS A 108 -5.67 -4.74 -4.85
CA LYS A 108 -4.56 -5.37 -4.12
C LYS A 108 -4.39 -6.83 -4.51
N ALA A 109 -5.48 -7.58 -4.53
CA ALA A 109 -5.47 -9.00 -4.89
C ALA A 109 -5.04 -9.20 -6.35
N ASP A 110 -5.54 -8.38 -7.28
CA ASP A 110 -5.12 -8.37 -8.69
C ASP A 110 -3.64 -8.05 -8.84
N SER A 111 -3.08 -7.18 -7.98
CA SER A 111 -1.64 -6.88 -7.98
C SER A 111 -0.81 -8.10 -7.57
N VAL A 112 -1.23 -8.82 -6.51
CA VAL A 112 -0.59 -10.07 -6.09
C VAL A 112 -0.67 -11.12 -7.20
N TRP A 113 -1.86 -11.33 -7.77
CA TRP A 113 -2.06 -12.22 -8.92
C TRP A 113 -1.11 -11.90 -10.08
N ASN A 114 -1.05 -10.63 -10.49
CA ASN A 114 -0.21 -10.19 -11.59
C ASN A 114 1.28 -10.38 -11.31
N GLN A 115 1.74 -10.17 -10.08
CA GLN A 115 3.15 -10.39 -9.73
C GLN A 115 3.50 -11.88 -9.65
N LEU A 116 2.61 -12.72 -9.12
CA LEU A 116 2.82 -14.17 -9.09
C LEU A 116 2.91 -14.75 -10.50
N ASN A 117 2.05 -14.33 -11.43
CA ASN A 117 2.14 -14.76 -12.84
C ASN A 117 3.43 -14.31 -13.55
N LYS A 118 4.10 -13.26 -13.06
CA LYS A 118 5.37 -12.76 -13.61
C LYS A 118 6.59 -13.39 -12.94
N SER A 119 6.41 -14.19 -11.89
CA SER A 119 7.52 -14.79 -11.16
C SER A 119 7.86 -16.16 -11.71
N GLU A 120 9.14 -16.39 -11.98
CA GLU A 120 9.64 -17.70 -12.36
C GLU A 120 9.62 -18.70 -11.21
N GLN A 121 9.56 -18.22 -9.95
CA GLN A 121 9.59 -19.01 -8.72
C GLN A 121 8.21 -19.51 -8.26
N ALA A 122 7.13 -19.10 -8.93
CA ALA A 122 5.78 -19.55 -8.63
C ALA A 122 5.23 -20.40 -9.79
N ASP A 123 4.73 -21.59 -9.48
CA ASP A 123 3.95 -22.41 -10.39
C ASP A 123 2.47 -22.06 -10.30
N LYS A 124 1.86 -21.75 -11.44
CA LYS A 124 0.42 -21.53 -11.56
C LYS A 124 -0.29 -22.85 -11.80
N LEU A 125 -1.15 -23.23 -10.86
CA LEU A 125 -1.85 -24.53 -10.91
C LEU A 125 -3.25 -24.42 -11.57
N GLY A 126 -3.83 -23.22 -11.61
CA GLY A 126 -5.16 -22.97 -12.18
C GLY A 126 -6.10 -22.30 -11.17
N CYS A 127 -7.22 -21.74 -11.62
CA CYS A 127 -8.29 -21.19 -10.76
C CYS A 127 -7.88 -20.21 -9.65
N GLY A 128 -6.77 -19.48 -9.79
CA GLY A 128 -6.29 -18.60 -8.72
C GLY A 128 -5.14 -19.16 -7.88
N GLU A 129 -4.82 -20.44 -8.02
CA GLU A 129 -3.88 -21.17 -7.17
C GLU A 129 -2.44 -21.14 -7.69
N PHE A 130 -1.52 -20.96 -6.74
CA PHE A 130 -0.09 -21.00 -6.95
C PHE A 130 0.60 -21.91 -5.94
N GLN A 131 1.79 -22.37 -6.31
CA GLN A 131 2.70 -23.09 -5.44
C GLN A 131 4.12 -22.57 -5.62
N PHE A 132 4.88 -22.46 -4.54
CA PHE A 132 6.29 -22.11 -4.62
C PHE A 132 7.08 -23.26 -5.26
N LYS A 133 7.91 -22.96 -6.28
CA LYS A 133 8.82 -23.93 -6.89
C LYS A 133 9.93 -24.27 -5.91
N THR A 134 9.91 -25.49 -5.38
CA THR A 134 11.05 -26.04 -4.67
C THR A 134 12.10 -26.41 -5.72
N GLU A 135 13.26 -25.76 -5.70
CA GLU A 135 14.41 -26.21 -6.49
C GLU A 135 14.73 -27.66 -6.06
N LYS A 136 14.81 -28.57 -7.05
CA LYS A 136 15.23 -29.96 -6.86
C LYS A 136 16.74 -30.06 -6.84
#